data_AF-A0A4D4LY18-F1
#
_entry.id   AF-A0A4D4LY18-F1
#
_cell.length_a   1.000
_cell.length_b   1.000
_cell.length_c   1.000
_cell.angle_alpha   90.00
_cell.angle_beta   90.00
_cell.angle_gamma   90.00
#
_symmetry.space_group_name_H-M   'P 1'
#
loop_
_entity.id
_entity.type
_entity.pdbx_description
1 polymer ?
#
loop_
_entity_poly.entity_id
_entity_poly.type
_entity_poly.pdbx_seq_one_letter_code
_entity_poly.pdbx_strand_id
1 'polypeptide(L)'
;MIVLSYLISVVLRVAQGSATVAIVTTAGIVAPLLAAGDHSQAFVALVIMAISAGSIFASHVNDGGFWMVSKYFGISERDTLRTWTVLESVLSVAGFAVAAVVSTFV
;
A
#
# COMPACT_ATOMS: atom_id res chain seq x y z
N MET A 1 -12.39 3.87 -8.31
CA MET A 1 -12.12 3.61 -6.89
C MET A 1 -10.75 2.96 -6.68
N ILE A 2 -10.37 1.92 -7.44
CA ILE A 2 -9.05 1.26 -7.34
C ILE A 2 -7.87 2.23 -7.24
N VAL A 3 -7.71 3.14 -8.21
CA VAL A 3 -6.61 4.12 -8.24
C VAL A 3 -6.68 5.08 -7.04
N LEU A 4 -7.86 5.60 -6.71
CA LEU A 4 -8.05 6.52 -5.59
C LEU A 4 -7.65 5.87 -4.26
N SER A 5 -8.13 4.65 -4.01
CA SER A 5 -7.83 3.90 -2.79
C SER A 5 -6.34 3.59 -2.67
N TYR A 6 -5.67 3.24 -3.78
CA TYR A 6 -4.22 3.07 -3.81
C TYR A 6 -3.50 4.36 -3.45
N LEU A 7 -3.83 5.48 -4.10
CA LEU A 7 -3.15 6.77 -3.88
C LEU A 7 -3.33 7.29 -2.45
N ILE A 8 -4.53 7.19 -1.87
CA ILE A 8 -4.77 7.56 -0.47
C ILE A 8 -3.89 6.70 0.44
N SER A 9 -3.84 5.40 0.20
CA SER A 9 -3.01 4.50 1.02
C SER A 9 -1.52 4.78 0.90
N VAL A 10 -1.03 5.05 -0.32
CA VAL A 10 0.37 5.45 -0.57
C VAL A 10 0.72 6.72 0.20
N VAL A 11 -0.12 7.76 0.10
CA VAL A 11 0.13 9.03 0.79
C VAL A 11 0.17 8.83 2.30
N LEU A 12 -0.79 8.10 2.86
CA LEU A 12 -0.84 7.82 4.29
C LEU A 12 0.35 6.98 4.74
N ARG A 13 0.74 5.95 3.98
CA ARG A 13 1.92 5.13 4.25
C ARG A 13 3.18 5.98 4.29
N VAL A 14 3.42 6.81 3.27
CA VAL A 14 4.62 7.66 3.20
C VAL A 14 4.67 8.66 4.35
N ALA A 15 3.52 9.21 4.76
CA ALA A 15 3.44 10.18 5.85
C ALA A 15 3.69 9.55 7.24
N GLN A 16 3.03 8.43 7.53
CA GLN A 16 2.97 7.89 8.90
C GLN A 16 3.86 6.66 9.14
N GLY A 17 4.35 6.03 8.08
CA GLY A 17 5.28 4.91 8.18
C GLY A 17 4.68 3.58 8.60
N SER A 18 3.46 3.47 9.15
CA SER A 18 2.83 2.17 9.48
C SER A 18 1.90 1.66 8.40
N ALA A 19 2.15 0.43 7.92
CA ALA A 19 1.33 -0.24 6.92
C ALA A 19 -0.09 -0.53 7.45
N THR A 20 -0.20 -1.04 8.68
CA THR A 20 -1.50 -1.38 9.27
C THR A 20 -2.37 -0.15 9.48
N VAL A 21 -1.78 0.94 9.98
CA VAL A 21 -2.50 2.22 10.11
C VAL A 21 -2.92 2.73 8.73
N ALA A 22 -2.11 2.53 7.68
CA ALA A 22 -2.40 3.05 6.34
C ALA A 22 -3.59 2.31 5.74
N ILE A 23 -3.64 0.99 5.92
CA ILE A 23 -4.76 0.16 5.53
C ILE A 23 -6.03 0.59 6.26
N VAL A 24 -6.01 0.63 7.60
CA VAL A 24 -7.21 0.90 8.40
C VAL A 24 -7.75 2.30 8.14
N THR A 25 -6.88 3.31 8.08
CA THR A 25 -7.30 4.69 7.78
C THR A 25 -7.87 4.81 6.37
N THR A 26 -7.21 4.24 5.36
CA THR A 26 -7.72 4.27 3.98
C THR A 26 -9.04 3.51 3.86
N ALA A 27 -9.15 2.34 4.47
CA ALA A 27 -10.38 1.55 4.49
C ALA A 27 -11.53 2.34 5.14
N GLY A 28 -11.27 3.05 6.23
CA GLY A 28 -12.26 3.93 6.87
C GLY A 28 -12.75 5.06 5.96
N ILE A 29 -11.87 5.63 5.13
CA ILE A 29 -12.22 6.66 4.15
C ILE A 29 -13.02 6.07 2.97
N VAL A 30 -12.60 4.90 2.48
CA VAL A 30 -13.12 4.28 1.24
C VAL A 30 -14.41 3.48 1.49
N ALA A 31 -14.61 2.93 2.68
CA ALA A 31 -15.79 2.14 3.02
C ALA A 31 -17.15 2.81 2.68
N PRO A 32 -17.43 4.07 3.09
CA PRO A 32 -18.69 4.72 2.75
C PRO A 32 -18.83 5.01 1.24
N LEU A 33 -17.72 5.24 0.54
CA LEU A 33 -17.71 5.44 -0.92
C LEU A 33 -18.07 4.17 -1.68
N LEU A 34 -17.66 3.00 -1.17
CA LEU A 34 -18.05 1.70 -1.72
C LEU A 34 -19.49 1.34 -1.41
N ALA A 35 -19.99 1.68 -0.22
CA ALA A 35 -21.37 1.41 0.17
C ALA A 35 -22.41 2.24 -0.62
N ALA A 36 -21.99 3.37 -1.20
CA ALA A 36 -22.84 4.21 -2.04
C ALA A 36 -23.04 3.66 -3.47
N GLY A 37 -22.23 2.68 -3.89
CA GLY A 37 -22.32 2.05 -5.20
C GLY A 37 -22.79 0.60 -5.13
N ASP A 38 -23.46 0.12 -6.18
CA ASP A 38 -23.77 -1.30 -6.32
C ASP A 38 -22.55 -2.05 -6.91
N HIS A 39 -21.60 -2.38 -6.04
CA HIS A 39 -20.35 -3.04 -6.42
C HIS A 39 -20.39 -4.53 -6.11
N SER A 40 -19.88 -5.34 -7.05
CA SER A 40 -19.71 -6.78 -6.83
C SER A 40 -18.71 -7.04 -5.70
N GLN A 41 -18.86 -8.18 -5.00
CA GLN A 41 -17.93 -8.59 -3.95
C GLN A 41 -16.48 -8.71 -4.47
N ALA A 42 -16.32 -9.16 -5.72
CA ALA A 42 -15.02 -9.24 -6.36
C ALA A 42 -14.39 -7.85 -6.56
N PHE A 43 -15.18 -6.85 -6.98
CA PHE A 43 -14.69 -5.47 -7.10
C PHE A 43 -14.25 -4.90 -5.75
N VAL A 44 -15.04 -5.13 -4.69
CA VAL A 44 -14.68 -4.70 -3.32
C VAL A 44 -13.37 -5.35 -2.86
N ALA A 45 -13.16 -6.64 -3.13
CA ALA A 45 -11.90 -7.32 -2.82
C ALA A 45 -10.71 -6.70 -3.56
N LEU A 46 -10.87 -6.31 -4.83
CA LEU A 46 -9.81 -5.63 -5.60
C LEU A 46 -9.50 -4.24 -5.05
N VAL A 47 -10.49 -3.54 -4.51
CA VAL A 47 -10.26 -2.25 -3.81
C VAL A 47 -9.43 -2.48 -2.55
N ILE A 48 -9.73 -3.51 -1.76
CA ILE A 48 -8.94 -3.86 -0.58
C ILE A 48 -7.51 -4.23 -0.99
N MET A 49 -7.33 -5.00 -2.07
CA MET A 49 -6.01 -5.32 -2.63
C MET A 49 -5.23 -4.07 -3.02
N ALA A 50 -5.87 -3.09 -3.64
CA ALA A 50 -5.24 -1.81 -3.99
C ALA A 50 -4.83 -1.00 -2.74
N ILE A 51 -5.64 -1.01 -1.68
CA ILE A 51 -5.29 -0.39 -0.40
C ILE A 51 -4.06 -1.09 0.21
N SER A 52 -4.08 -2.42 0.28
CA SER A 52 -2.96 -3.20 0.82
C SER A 52 -1.68 -2.96 0.02
N ALA A 53 -1.77 -2.89 -1.31
CA ALA A 53 -0.63 -2.56 -2.17
C ALA A 53 -0.08 -1.16 -1.91
N GLY A 54 -0.93 -0.16 -1.67
CA GLY A 54 -0.48 1.20 -1.34
C GLY A 54 0.20 1.30 0.02
N SER A 55 -0.23 0.48 0.98
CA SER A 55 0.27 0.48 2.35
C SER A 55 1.72 0.00 2.53
N ILE A 56 2.32 -0.58 1.49
CA ILE A 56 3.71 -1.04 1.46
C ILE A 56 4.58 -0.19 0.53
N PHE A 57 4.09 0.97 0.08
CA PHE A 57 4.87 1.83 -0.80
C PHE A 57 5.96 2.58 -0.02
N ALA A 58 7.16 2.61 -0.56
CA ALA A 58 8.28 3.43 -0.11
C ALA A 58 8.51 3.46 1.41
N SER A 59 8.67 2.29 2.05
CA SER A 59 9.16 2.23 3.44
C SER A 59 10.49 2.92 3.61
N HIS A 60 10.53 3.91 4.50
CA HIS A 60 11.71 4.73 4.79
C HIS A 60 11.87 4.93 6.30
N VAL A 61 12.60 5.95 6.71
CA VAL A 61 13.02 6.19 8.10
C VAL A 61 11.88 6.29 9.12
N ASN A 62 10.64 6.54 8.70
CA ASN A 62 9.46 6.54 9.59
C ASN A 62 8.80 5.16 9.78
N ASP A 63 9.27 4.12 9.09
CA ASP A 63 8.71 2.77 9.17
C ASP A 63 9.55 1.87 10.10
N GLY A 64 8.89 1.17 11.01
CA GLY A 64 9.52 0.15 11.85
C GLY A 64 10.07 -1.02 11.03
N GLY A 65 9.43 -1.38 9.91
CA GLY A 65 9.90 -2.43 9.00
C GLY A 65 11.27 -2.12 8.39
N PHE A 66 11.48 -0.88 7.95
CA PHE A 66 12.77 -0.38 7.46
C PHE A 66 13.90 -0.62 8.48
N TRP A 67 13.66 -0.21 9.73
CA TRP A 67 14.66 -0.35 10.79
C TRP A 67 14.89 -1.79 11.20
N MET A 68 13.83 -2.61 11.21
CA MET A 68 13.95 -4.04 11.47
C MET A 68 14.91 -4.70 10.47
N VAL A 69 14.75 -4.41 9.18
CA VAL A 69 15.58 -4.97 8.10
C VAL A 69 17.01 -4.44 8.19
N SER A 70 17.21 -3.13 8.33
CA SER A 70 18.54 -2.54 8.47
C SER A 70 19.32 -3.15 9.64
N LYS A 71 18.68 -3.28 10.81
CA LYS A 71 19.33 -3.78 12.03
C LYS A 71 19.55 -5.29 12.01
N TYR A 72 18.60 -6.06 11.47
CA TYR A 72 18.71 -7.50 11.40
C TYR A 72 19.83 -7.95 10.46
N PHE A 73 19.98 -7.28 9.32
CA PHE A 73 21.00 -7.62 8.32
C PHE A 73 22.29 -6.78 8.43
N GLY A 74 22.36 -5.82 9.36
CA GLY A 74 23.53 -4.94 9.53
C GLY A 74 23.79 -4.00 8.34
N ILE A 75 22.75 -3.66 7.58
CA ILE A 75 22.85 -2.83 6.37
C ILE A 75 22.84 -1.34 6.78
N SER A 76 23.67 -0.52 6.13
CA SER A 76 23.67 0.93 6.35
C SER A 76 22.31 1.54 6.01
N GLU A 77 21.96 2.67 6.62
CA GLU A 77 20.69 3.37 6.33
C GLU A 77 20.58 3.72 4.84
N ARG A 78 21.66 4.26 4.26
CA ARG A 78 21.72 4.61 2.83
C ARG A 78 21.48 3.41 1.93
N ASP A 79 22.07 2.26 2.25
CA ASP A 79 21.91 1.05 1.42
C ASP A 79 20.54 0.41 1.64
N THR A 80 19.98 0.54 2.84
CA THR A 80 18.60 0.11 3.12
C THR A 80 17.61 0.95 2.32
N LEU A 81 17.79 2.28 2.24
CA LEU A 81 16.97 3.16 1.38
C LEU A 81 17.08 2.79 -0.11
N ARG A 82 18.24 2.32 -0.56
CA ARG A 82 18.45 1.94 -1.97
C ARG A 82 17.93 0.55 -2.33
N THR A 83 17.81 -0.33 -1.34
CA THR A 83 17.42 -1.73 -1.54
C THR A 83 15.99 -1.96 -1.06
N TRP A 84 15.74 -1.82 0.24
CA TRP A 84 14.45 -2.07 0.88
C TRP A 84 13.35 -1.14 0.37
N THR A 85 13.57 0.18 0.39
CA THR A 85 12.56 1.16 -0.05
C THR A 85 12.21 0.95 -1.52
N VAL A 86 13.20 0.64 -2.36
CA VAL A 86 13.00 0.36 -3.78
C VAL A 86 12.23 -0.96 -3.97
N LEU A 87 12.61 -2.02 -3.26
CA LEU A 87 11.93 -3.31 -3.27
C LEU A 87 10.45 -3.16 -2.89
N GLU A 88 10.17 -2.48 -1.78
CA GLU A 88 8.80 -2.21 -1.31
C GLU A 88 8.00 -1.39 -2.33
N SER A 89 8.61 -0.38 -2.95
CA SER A 89 7.97 0.42 -3.99
C SER A 89 7.62 -0.42 -5.22
N VAL A 90 8.52 -1.31 -5.64
CA VAL A 90 8.27 -2.24 -6.75
C VAL A 90 7.13 -3.21 -6.41
N LEU A 91 7.13 -3.77 -5.20
CA LEU A 91 6.08 -4.68 -4.74
C LEU A 91 4.71 -3.99 -4.68
N SER A 92 4.68 -2.75 -4.18
CA SER A 92 3.49 -1.91 -4.15
C SER A 92 2.92 -1.68 -5.56
N VAL A 93 3.76 -1.23 -6.50
CA VAL A 93 3.32 -0.93 -7.87
C VAL A 93 2.89 -2.20 -8.59
N ALA A 94 3.60 -3.31 -8.41
CA ALA A 94 3.23 -4.60 -8.99
C ALA A 94 1.87 -5.11 -8.46
N GLY A 95 1.66 -5.07 -7.14
CA GLY A 95 0.40 -5.47 -6.52
C GLY A 95 -0.77 -4.59 -6.99
N PHE A 96 -0.55 -3.28 -7.09
CA PHE A 96 -1.52 -2.35 -7.64
C PHE A 96 -1.82 -2.63 -9.12
N ALA A 97 -0.79 -2.86 -9.94
CA ALA A 97 -0.97 -3.14 -11.36
C ALA A 97 -1.82 -4.40 -11.58
N VAL A 98 -1.60 -5.46 -10.80
CA VAL A 98 -2.44 -6.66 -10.84
C VAL A 98 -3.88 -6.33 -10.46
N ALA A 99 -4.11 -5.61 -9.35
CA ALA A 99 -5.46 -5.24 -8.93
C ALA A 99 -6.17 -4.37 -9.97
N ALA A 100 -5.46 -3.41 -10.58
CA ALA A 100 -5.98 -2.53 -11.62
C ALA A 100 -6.34 -3.30 -12.90
N VAL A 101 -5.48 -4.19 -13.37
CA VAL A 101 -5.75 -5.01 -14.57
C VAL A 101 -6.94 -5.94 -14.32
N VAL A 102 -6.95 -6.67 -13.21
CA VAL A 102 -8.05 -7.60 -12.88
C VAL A 102 -9.38 -6.85 -12.73
N SER A 103 -9.36 -5.61 -12.23
CA SER A 103 -10.58 -4.80 -12.10
C SER A 103 -11.27 -4.44 -13.42
N THR A 104 -10.58 -4.58 -14.56
CA THR A 104 -11.21 -4.34 -15.88
C THR A 104 -12.11 -5.49 -16.36
N PHE A 105 -12.03 -6.64 -15.70
CA PHE A 105 -12.80 -7.84 -16.04
C PHE A 105 -13.99 -8.09 -15.10
N VAL A 106 -14.20 -7.22 -14.10
CA VAL A 106 -15.14 -7.40 -12.99
C VAL A 106 -16.15 -6.27 -12.93
#